data_AF-A0AA35U099-F1
#
_entry.id   AF-A0AA35U099-F1
#
_cell.length_a   1.000
_cell.length_b   1.000
_cell.length_c   1.000
_cell.angle_alpha   90.00
_cell.angle_beta   90.00
_cell.angle_gamma   90.00
#
_symmetry.space_group_name_H-M   'P 1'
#
loop_
_entity.id
_entity.type
_entity.pdbx_description
1 polymer ?
#
loop_
_entity_poly.entity_id
_entity_poly.type
_entity_poly.pdbx_seq_one_letter_code
_entity_poly.pdbx_strand_id
1 'polypeptide(L)'
;MLAMWGQWAPPKERTRLATISFSGPYVGNVLSFPLSALLCEYGFDGGWPSVFYVFGSVGVVWFIFWVLLAHSTPADHPRISSDERNYIERSLDSENTRTKDRAKTPWFQILTSPPVWGLMIVYFCTNWGFYTLLTCIPIFLKQTLGCNNNIPIVLNGIYSSIPYVFLSLSTLLSGPLADYIRSHWLSTGVTRKLMDIVAMMSSAFFLLMCGYFGDSIPMVITFLAVSVGMGGFVAGGHSVNQPRHWGFVCRNIDGDHKHVRNHPRFHRPSSC
;
A
#
# COMPACT_ATOMS: atom_id res chain seq x y z
N MET A 1 10.64 -6.24 -4.03
CA MET A 1 9.38 -6.37 -4.82
C MET A 1 9.29 -5.36 -5.97
N LEU A 2 9.29 -4.04 -5.73
CA LEU A 2 9.20 -3.04 -6.82
C LEU A 2 10.33 -3.13 -7.85
N ALA A 3 11.56 -3.45 -7.41
CA ALA A 3 12.69 -3.71 -8.31
C ALA A 3 12.46 -4.93 -9.22
N MET A 4 11.84 -6.00 -8.71
CA MET A 4 11.48 -7.18 -9.51
C MET A 4 10.39 -6.83 -10.52
N TRP A 5 9.35 -6.08 -10.12
CA TRP A 5 8.34 -5.57 -11.05
C TRP A 5 8.90 -4.60 -12.10
N GLY A 6 10.07 -4.00 -11.85
CA GLY A 6 10.83 -3.26 -12.84
C GLY A 6 11.28 -4.12 -14.02
N GLN A 7 11.66 -5.37 -13.75
CA GLN A 7 12.21 -6.33 -14.72
C GLN A 7 11.16 -7.31 -15.27
N TRP A 8 10.07 -7.53 -14.54
CA TRP A 8 9.07 -8.56 -14.86
C TRP A 8 7.72 -8.01 -15.32
N ALA A 9 7.35 -6.79 -14.94
CA ALA A 9 6.03 -6.26 -15.29
C ALA A 9 6.09 -5.34 -16.52
N PRO A 10 5.38 -5.68 -17.61
CA PRO A 10 5.13 -4.74 -18.71
C PRO A 10 4.47 -3.45 -18.20
N PRO A 11 4.78 -2.27 -18.78
CA PRO A 11 4.27 -0.99 -18.29
C PRO A 11 2.74 -0.88 -18.21
N LYS A 12 2.02 -1.58 -19.09
CA LYS A 12 0.56 -1.60 -19.12
C LYS A 12 -0.06 -2.41 -17.97
N GLU A 13 0.67 -3.39 -17.44
CA GLU A 13 0.16 -4.36 -16.45
C GLU A 13 0.78 -4.17 -15.07
N ARG A 14 1.88 -3.40 -14.97
CA ARG A 14 2.63 -3.15 -13.73
C ARG A 14 1.76 -2.68 -12.57
N THR A 15 0.81 -1.79 -12.80
CA THR A 15 -0.10 -1.33 -11.74
C THR A 15 -0.95 -2.48 -11.20
N ARG A 16 -1.47 -3.36 -12.06
CA ARG A 16 -2.30 -4.50 -11.65
C ARG A 16 -1.50 -5.50 -10.82
N LEU A 17 -0.30 -5.83 -11.26
CA LEU A 17 0.61 -6.74 -10.57
C LEU A 17 1.06 -6.17 -9.20
N ALA A 18 1.32 -4.86 -9.15
CA ALA A 18 1.62 -4.18 -7.90
C ALA A 18 0.41 -4.19 -6.94
N THR A 19 -0.81 -3.94 -7.41
CA THR A 19 -2.02 -3.96 -6.55
C THR A 19 -2.27 -5.34 -5.94
N ILE A 20 -2.13 -6.43 -6.72
CA ILE A 20 -2.24 -7.81 -6.21
C ILE A 20 -1.19 -8.09 -5.13
N SER A 21 0.02 -7.55 -5.34
CA SER A 21 1.10 -7.69 -4.37
C SER A 21 0.81 -6.98 -3.04
N PHE A 22 0.30 -5.75 -3.14
CA PHE A 22 -0.01 -4.92 -1.97
C PHE A 22 -1.27 -5.36 -1.22
N SER A 23 -2.12 -6.21 -1.80
CA SER A 23 -3.28 -6.78 -1.07
C SER A 23 -2.91 -7.93 -0.13
N GLY A 24 -1.76 -8.58 -0.35
CA GLY A 24 -1.29 -9.71 0.45
C GLY A 24 -1.24 -9.47 1.96
N PRO A 25 -0.63 -8.36 2.44
CA PRO A 25 -0.57 -8.04 3.87
C PRO A 25 -1.93 -7.97 4.56
N TYR A 26 -2.96 -7.43 3.90
CA TYR A 26 -4.31 -7.32 4.48
C TYR A 26 -4.96 -8.69 4.68
N VAL A 27 -4.85 -9.57 3.67
CA VAL A 27 -5.30 -10.96 3.76
C VAL A 27 -4.51 -11.71 4.84
N GLY A 28 -3.21 -11.45 4.93
CA GLY A 28 -2.34 -11.98 5.97
C GLY A 28 -2.86 -11.64 7.38
N ASN A 29 -3.24 -10.38 7.64
CA ASN A 29 -3.81 -9.97 8.92
C ASN A 29 -5.13 -10.69 9.24
N VAL A 30 -6.03 -10.79 8.25
CA VAL A 30 -7.32 -11.47 8.40
C VAL A 30 -7.15 -12.93 8.82
N LEU A 31 -6.16 -13.63 8.26
CA LEU A 31 -5.88 -15.02 8.60
C LEU A 31 -5.06 -15.15 9.90
N SER A 32 -4.11 -14.23 10.12
CA SER A 32 -3.15 -14.36 11.21
C SER A 32 -3.77 -14.10 12.57
N PHE A 33 -4.72 -13.16 12.70
CA PHE A 33 -5.34 -12.86 14.00
C PHE A 33 -6.14 -14.05 14.59
N PRO A 34 -7.08 -14.67 13.85
CA PRO A 34 -7.81 -15.82 14.36
C PRO A 34 -6.91 -17.04 14.54
N LEU A 35 -5.98 -17.29 13.61
CA LEU A 35 -5.06 -18.42 13.70
C LEU A 35 -4.15 -18.31 14.93
N SER A 36 -3.61 -17.12 15.20
CA SER A 36 -2.80 -16.88 16.39
C SER A 36 -3.62 -17.08 17.67
N ALA A 37 -4.88 -16.64 17.69
CA ALA A 37 -5.75 -16.84 18.85
C ALA A 37 -6.09 -18.33 19.09
N LEU A 38 -6.36 -19.10 18.02
CA LEU A 38 -6.58 -20.55 18.10
C LEU A 38 -5.36 -21.30 18.58
N LEU A 39 -4.17 -20.94 18.08
CA LEU A 39 -2.91 -21.53 18.50
C LEU A 39 -2.57 -21.17 19.96
N CYS A 40 -2.89 -19.96 20.41
CA CYS A 40 -2.74 -19.60 21.82
C CYS A 40 -3.69 -20.38 22.76
N GLU A 41 -4.88 -20.78 22.31
CA GLU A 41 -5.86 -21.51 23.14
C GLU A 41 -5.65 -23.03 23.11
N TYR A 42 -5.41 -23.60 21.92
CA TYR A 42 -5.36 -25.05 21.69
C TYR A 42 -3.98 -25.56 21.27
N GLY A 43 -2.99 -24.69 21.16
CA GLY A 43 -1.65 -25.06 20.69
C GLY A 43 -0.85 -25.84 21.73
N PHE A 44 0.23 -26.44 21.24
CA PHE A 44 1.18 -27.19 22.06
C PHE A 44 2.06 -26.26 22.92
N ASP A 45 2.70 -26.81 23.95
CA ASP A 45 3.68 -26.11 24.81
C ASP A 45 3.13 -24.87 25.53
N GLY A 46 1.88 -24.96 26.03
CA GLY A 46 1.22 -23.84 26.68
C GLY A 46 0.67 -22.78 25.72
N GLY A 47 0.47 -23.15 24.45
CA GLY A 47 -0.25 -22.37 23.44
C GLY A 47 0.58 -21.26 22.80
N TRP A 48 1.16 -20.35 23.60
CA TRP A 48 1.89 -19.19 23.11
C TRP A 48 3.11 -19.52 22.22
N PRO A 49 4.01 -20.46 22.59
CA PRO A 49 5.15 -20.83 21.75
C PRO A 49 4.74 -21.41 20.39
N SER A 50 3.59 -22.08 20.32
CA SER A 50 3.12 -22.75 19.10
C SER A 50 2.93 -21.79 17.92
N VAL A 51 2.55 -20.54 18.19
CA VAL A 51 2.40 -19.48 17.17
C VAL A 51 3.72 -19.27 16.41
N PHE A 52 4.83 -19.14 17.13
CA PHE A 52 6.14 -18.90 16.52
C PHE A 52 6.61 -20.09 15.67
N TYR A 53 6.39 -21.31 16.14
CA TYR A 53 6.76 -22.51 15.39
C TYR A 53 5.92 -22.69 14.13
N VAL A 54 4.61 -22.44 14.19
CA VAL A 54 3.72 -22.57 13.02
C VAL A 54 4.02 -21.49 11.98
N PHE A 55 4.02 -20.20 12.36
CA PHE A 55 4.34 -19.12 11.41
C PHE A 55 5.78 -19.21 10.90
N GLY A 56 6.72 -19.61 11.76
CA GLY A 56 8.12 -19.82 11.37
C GLY A 56 8.29 -20.94 10.36
N SER A 57 7.66 -22.10 10.59
CA SER A 57 7.73 -23.23 9.65
C SER A 57 7.07 -22.92 8.31
N VAL A 58 5.91 -22.26 8.31
CA VAL A 58 5.27 -21.78 7.07
C VAL A 58 6.19 -20.82 6.31
N GLY A 59 6.87 -19.92 7.02
CA GLY A 59 7.85 -19.00 6.43
C GLY A 59 9.04 -19.72 5.81
N VAL A 60 9.58 -20.75 6.46
CA VAL A 60 10.68 -21.58 5.92
C VAL A 60 10.23 -22.34 4.68
N VAL A 61 9.06 -22.98 4.73
CA VAL A 61 8.50 -23.70 3.57
C VAL A 61 8.28 -22.74 2.40
N TRP A 62 7.71 -21.56 2.66
CA TRP A 62 7.53 -20.53 1.64
C TRP A 62 8.85 -20.03 1.07
N PHE A 63 9.88 -19.84 1.91
CA PHE A 63 11.21 -19.45 1.46
C PHE A 63 11.83 -20.49 0.52
N ILE A 64 11.68 -21.78 0.82
CA ILE A 64 12.14 -22.86 -0.08
C ILE A 64 11.43 -22.76 -1.43
N PHE A 65 10.10 -22.60 -1.45
CA PHE A 65 9.37 -22.39 -2.70
C PHE A 65 9.83 -21.13 -3.44
N TRP A 66 10.07 -20.04 -2.72
CA TRP A 66 10.53 -18.78 -3.31
C TRP A 66 11.90 -18.92 -3.96
N VAL A 67 12.86 -19.57 -3.32
CA VAL A 67 14.20 -19.80 -3.89
C VAL A 67 14.13 -20.70 -5.14
N LEU A 68 13.21 -21.67 -5.17
CA LEU A 68 13.05 -22.57 -6.30
C LEU A 68 12.28 -21.97 -7.49
N LEU A 69 11.40 -21.01 -7.25
CA LEU A 69 10.46 -20.48 -8.26
C LEU A 69 10.74 -19.03 -8.68
N ALA A 70 11.36 -18.21 -7.83
CA ALA A 70 11.55 -16.79 -8.10
C ALA A 70 12.91 -16.52 -8.75
N HIS A 71 12.89 -16.04 -10.00
CA HIS A 71 14.07 -15.65 -10.75
C HIS A 71 14.17 -14.12 -10.89
N SER A 72 15.40 -13.59 -10.87
CA SER A 72 15.62 -12.14 -10.90
C SER A 72 15.29 -11.51 -12.25
N THR A 73 15.52 -12.23 -13.35
CA THR A 73 15.21 -11.78 -14.71
C THR A 73 14.37 -12.82 -15.46
N PRO A 74 13.54 -12.38 -16.43
CA PRO A 74 12.83 -13.31 -17.31
C PRO A 74 13.78 -14.16 -18.18
N ALA A 75 15.01 -13.70 -18.41
CA ALA A 75 16.02 -14.44 -19.18
C ALA A 75 16.59 -15.66 -18.42
N ASP A 76 16.68 -15.57 -17.09
CA ASP A 76 17.19 -16.63 -16.23
C ASP A 76 16.11 -17.66 -15.84
N HIS A 77 14.86 -17.44 -16.25
CA HIS A 77 13.72 -18.25 -15.82
C HIS A 77 13.59 -19.50 -16.71
N PRO A 78 13.74 -20.73 -16.18
CA PRO A 78 13.82 -21.95 -16.99
C PRO A 78 12.48 -22.40 -17.57
N ARG A 79 11.35 -21.94 -17.03
CA ARG A 79 9.98 -22.37 -17.40
C ARG A 79 9.17 -21.33 -18.17
N ILE A 80 9.79 -20.23 -18.60
CA ILE A 80 9.06 -19.16 -19.30
C ILE A 80 8.86 -19.53 -20.78
N SER A 81 7.70 -19.21 -21.34
CA SER A 81 7.47 -19.35 -22.79
C SER A 81 8.33 -18.34 -23.56
N SER A 82 8.84 -18.74 -24.73
CA SER A 82 9.57 -17.83 -25.63
C SER A 82 8.74 -16.62 -26.03
N ASP A 83 7.44 -16.79 -26.21
CA ASP A 83 6.53 -15.71 -26.61
C ASP A 83 6.36 -14.67 -25.49
N GLU A 84 6.18 -15.15 -24.25
CA GLU A 84 6.04 -14.30 -23.06
C GLU A 84 7.33 -13.54 -22.76
N ARG A 85 8.48 -14.24 -22.83
CA ARG A 85 9.79 -13.62 -22.66
C ARG A 85 10.02 -12.49 -23.66
N ASN A 86 9.78 -12.76 -24.95
CA ASN A 86 9.93 -11.76 -26.01
C ASN A 86 8.97 -10.57 -25.82
N TYR A 87 7.75 -10.82 -25.33
CA TYR A 87 6.79 -9.77 -25.03
C TYR A 87 7.26 -8.84 -23.91
N ILE A 88 7.78 -9.41 -22.81
CA ILE A 88 8.29 -8.65 -21.66
C ILE A 88 9.52 -7.84 -22.06
N GLU A 89 10.52 -8.47 -22.68
CA GLU A 89 11.78 -7.80 -23.08
C GLU A 89 11.52 -6.65 -24.05
N ARG A 90 10.70 -6.87 -25.10
CA ARG A 90 10.34 -5.79 -26.06
C ARG A 90 9.57 -4.65 -25.40
N SER A 91 8.69 -4.97 -24.45
CA SER A 91 7.93 -3.96 -23.72
C SER A 91 8.83 -3.08 -22.85
N LEU A 92 9.84 -3.68 -22.20
CA LEU A 92 10.81 -2.97 -21.36
C LEU A 92 11.82 -2.15 -22.19
N ASP A 93 12.30 -2.69 -23.31
CA ASP A 93 13.21 -1.98 -24.21
C ASP A 93 12.56 -0.75 -24.85
N SER A 94 11.26 -0.82 -25.16
CA SER A 94 10.51 0.34 -25.67
C SER A 94 10.40 1.48 -24.64
N GLU A 95 10.41 1.15 -23.34
CA GLU A 95 10.43 2.13 -22.23
C GLU A 95 11.85 2.71 -22.05
N ASN A 96 12.86 1.85 -21.99
CA ASN A 96 14.27 2.25 -21.83
C ASN A 96 14.79 3.09 -23.02
N THR A 97 14.30 2.84 -24.23
CA THR A 97 14.68 3.62 -25.41
C THR A 97 14.10 5.03 -25.37
N ARG A 98 12.94 5.25 -24.72
CA ARG A 98 12.37 6.58 -24.48
C ARG A 98 13.10 7.38 -23.41
N THR A 99 13.84 6.73 -22.51
CA THR A 99 14.57 7.33 -21.38
C THR A 99 16.09 7.35 -21.58
N LYS A 100 16.59 7.17 -22.81
CA LYS A 100 18.03 7.19 -23.13
C LYS A 100 18.76 8.48 -22.77
N ASP A 101 18.05 9.60 -22.61
CA ASP A 101 18.60 10.77 -21.90
C ASP A 101 18.55 10.50 -20.40
N ARG A 102 19.61 9.86 -19.87
CA ARG A 102 19.87 9.79 -18.42
C ARG A 102 20.23 11.19 -17.90
N ALA A 103 19.25 12.10 -17.85
CA ALA A 103 19.36 13.32 -17.10
C ALA A 103 19.64 12.94 -15.63
N LYS A 104 20.62 13.60 -15.00
CA LYS A 104 20.88 13.42 -13.57
C LYS A 104 19.57 13.67 -12.82
N THR A 105 19.13 12.70 -12.03
CA THR A 105 17.92 12.84 -11.22
C THR A 105 18.08 14.06 -10.29
N PRO A 106 17.22 15.06 -10.39
CA PRO A 106 17.37 16.35 -9.72
C PRO A 106 16.89 16.25 -8.26
N TRP A 107 17.66 15.54 -7.44
CA TRP A 107 17.33 15.22 -6.04
C TRP A 107 16.92 16.44 -5.21
N PHE A 108 17.64 17.55 -5.35
CA PHE A 108 17.35 18.76 -4.60
C PHE A 108 16.00 19.36 -4.96
N GLN A 109 15.67 19.46 -6.25
CA GLN A 109 14.39 20.01 -6.69
C GLN A 109 13.20 19.13 -6.30
N ILE A 110 13.39 17.80 -6.27
CA ILE A 110 12.39 16.87 -5.73
C ILE A 110 12.18 17.15 -4.24
N LEU A 111 13.26 17.23 -3.46
CA LEU A 111 13.19 17.47 -2.01
C LEU A 111 12.66 18.87 -1.65
N THR A 112 12.81 19.88 -2.49
CA THR A 112 12.27 21.23 -2.23
C THR A 112 10.82 21.40 -2.71
N SER A 113 10.24 20.41 -3.41
CA SER A 113 8.91 20.56 -3.99
C SER A 113 7.78 20.42 -2.93
N PRO A 114 6.83 21.37 -2.83
CA PRO A 114 5.71 21.29 -1.88
C PRO A 114 4.83 20.03 -1.99
N PRO A 115 4.53 19.51 -3.20
CA PRO A 115 3.75 18.28 -3.34
C PRO A 115 4.42 17.04 -2.74
N VAL A 116 5.75 16.96 -2.76
CA VAL A 116 6.52 15.85 -2.15
C VAL A 116 6.33 15.84 -0.65
N TRP A 117 6.47 17.00 0.00
CA TRP A 117 6.26 17.12 1.45
C TRP A 117 4.83 16.82 1.86
N GLY A 118 3.84 17.29 1.09
CA GLY A 118 2.44 16.95 1.32
C GLY A 118 2.19 15.44 1.28
N LEU A 119 2.74 14.75 0.26
CA LEU A 119 2.66 13.29 0.15
C LEU A 119 3.38 12.56 1.29
N MET A 120 4.56 13.05 1.70
CA MET A 120 5.31 12.47 2.81
C MET A 120 4.54 12.51 4.13
N ILE A 121 3.92 13.67 4.44
CA ILE A 121 3.12 13.83 5.66
C ILE A 121 1.91 12.91 5.63
N VAL A 122 1.18 12.86 4.51
CA VAL A 122 0.02 11.97 4.36
C VAL A 122 0.45 10.51 4.54
N TYR A 123 1.54 10.10 3.89
CA TYR A 123 2.04 8.72 3.98
C TYR A 123 2.48 8.35 5.39
N PHE A 124 3.15 9.27 6.09
CA PHE A 124 3.53 9.11 7.48
C PHE A 124 2.30 8.93 8.38
N CYS A 125 1.32 9.83 8.28
CA CYS A 125 0.09 9.76 9.07
C CYS A 125 -0.70 8.47 8.81
N THR A 126 -0.83 8.04 7.55
CA THR A 126 -1.53 6.81 7.20
C THR A 126 -0.81 5.57 7.74
N ASN A 127 0.51 5.48 7.56
CA ASN A 127 1.27 4.32 8.07
C ASN A 127 1.27 4.28 9.59
N TRP A 128 1.49 5.42 10.24
CA TRP A 128 1.41 5.52 11.70
C TRP A 128 0.05 5.05 12.20
N GLY A 129 -1.04 5.58 11.64
CA GLY A 129 -2.39 5.21 12.03
C GLY A 129 -2.66 3.72 11.83
N PHE A 130 -2.27 3.18 10.68
CA PHE A 130 -2.42 1.75 10.38
C PHE A 130 -1.68 0.86 11.38
N TYR A 131 -0.38 1.11 11.64
CA TYR A 131 0.39 0.28 12.57
C TYR A 131 -0.08 0.45 14.02
N THR A 132 -0.47 1.66 14.42
CA THR A 132 -1.02 1.91 15.76
C THR A 132 -2.30 1.11 15.96
N LEU A 133 -3.22 1.13 15.00
CA LEU A 133 -4.46 0.35 15.08
C LEU A 133 -4.17 -1.16 15.03
N LEU A 134 -3.18 -1.59 14.24
CA LEU A 134 -2.71 -2.98 14.17
C LEU A 134 -2.26 -3.53 15.51
N THR A 135 -1.53 -2.74 16.28
CA THR A 135 -1.06 -3.15 17.61
C THR A 135 -2.09 -2.91 18.71
N CYS A 136 -2.80 -1.77 18.66
CA CYS A 136 -3.66 -1.34 19.75
C CYS A 136 -5.05 -2.00 19.73
N ILE A 137 -5.60 -2.35 18.58
CA ILE A 137 -6.92 -3.03 18.49
C ILE A 137 -6.95 -4.32 19.33
N PRO A 138 -6.04 -5.29 19.16
CA PRO A 138 -6.09 -6.53 19.94
C PRO A 138 -5.86 -6.29 21.44
N ILE A 139 -5.04 -5.30 21.81
CA ILE A 139 -4.78 -4.91 23.21
C ILE A 139 -6.05 -4.29 23.81
N PHE A 140 -6.66 -3.35 23.11
CA PHE A 140 -7.88 -2.66 23.52
C PHE A 140 -9.05 -3.65 23.66
N LEU A 141 -9.28 -4.51 22.67
CA LEU A 141 -10.34 -5.52 22.77
C LEU A 141 -10.07 -6.51 23.92
N LYS A 142 -8.82 -6.90 24.15
CA LYS A 142 -8.46 -7.74 25.32
C LYS A 142 -8.76 -7.03 26.64
N GLN A 143 -8.43 -5.75 26.78
CA GLN A 143 -8.66 -4.99 28.02
C GLN A 143 -10.14 -4.70 28.26
N THR A 144 -10.86 -4.24 27.22
CA THR A 144 -12.26 -3.81 27.33
C THR A 144 -13.22 -5.00 27.35
N LEU A 145 -13.00 -6.01 26.49
CA LEU A 145 -13.89 -7.16 26.35
C LEU A 145 -13.46 -8.37 27.18
N GLY A 146 -12.14 -8.60 27.29
CA GLY A 146 -11.59 -9.74 28.03
C GLY A 146 -11.76 -9.61 29.54
N CYS A 147 -11.54 -8.41 30.11
CA CYS A 147 -11.65 -8.20 31.56
C CYS A 147 -13.09 -8.01 32.05
N ASN A 148 -13.96 -7.35 31.26
CA ASN A 148 -15.34 -7.06 31.72
C ASN A 148 -16.33 -8.21 31.45
N ASN A 149 -16.12 -9.00 30.38
CA ASN A 149 -17.13 -9.97 29.91
C ASN A 149 -16.62 -11.42 29.85
N ASN A 150 -15.42 -11.73 30.34
CA ASN A 150 -14.83 -13.09 30.35
C ASN A 150 -14.92 -13.83 29.01
N ILE A 151 -14.59 -13.13 27.92
CA ILE A 151 -14.67 -13.69 26.56
C ILE A 151 -13.44 -14.58 26.27
N PRO A 152 -13.61 -15.78 25.66
CA PRO A 152 -12.49 -16.63 25.30
C PRO A 152 -11.56 -15.96 24.27
N ILE A 153 -10.27 -16.31 24.34
CA ILE A 153 -9.22 -15.66 23.54
C ILE A 153 -9.45 -15.84 22.03
N VAL A 154 -10.03 -16.98 21.62
CA VAL A 154 -10.42 -17.24 20.23
C VAL A 154 -11.44 -16.23 19.71
N LEU A 155 -12.47 -15.89 20.49
CA LEU A 155 -13.48 -14.91 20.07
C LEU A 155 -12.86 -13.51 19.93
N ASN A 156 -11.93 -13.16 20.82
CA ASN A 156 -11.18 -11.90 20.74
C ASN A 156 -10.32 -11.83 19.46
N GLY A 157 -9.70 -12.94 19.06
CA GLY A 157 -8.97 -13.05 17.78
C GLY A 157 -9.87 -12.85 16.57
N ILE A 158 -11.07 -13.45 16.59
CA ILE A 158 -12.08 -13.26 15.54
C ILE A 158 -12.52 -11.79 15.48
N TYR A 159 -12.88 -11.18 16.61
CA TYR A 159 -13.28 -9.76 16.64
C TYR A 159 -12.17 -8.81 16.19
N SER A 160 -10.91 -9.10 16.53
CA SER A 160 -9.75 -8.33 16.07
C SER A 160 -9.54 -8.43 14.55
N SER A 161 -9.99 -9.50 13.90
CA SER A 161 -9.86 -9.69 12.45
C SER A 161 -10.91 -8.93 11.63
N ILE A 162 -12.11 -8.69 12.19
CA ILE A 162 -13.24 -8.06 11.49
C ILE A 162 -12.86 -6.71 10.85
N PRO A 163 -12.20 -5.76 11.55
CA PRO A 163 -11.84 -4.48 10.96
C PRO A 163 -10.91 -4.60 9.74
N TYR A 164 -10.04 -5.62 9.72
CA TYR A 164 -9.14 -5.87 8.59
C TYR A 164 -9.83 -6.54 7.40
N VAL A 165 -10.89 -7.31 7.64
CA VAL A 165 -11.76 -7.81 6.56
C VAL A 165 -12.41 -6.63 5.84
N PHE A 166 -13.00 -5.70 6.61
CA PHE A 166 -13.59 -4.47 6.06
C PHE A 166 -12.55 -3.62 5.34
N LEU A 167 -11.35 -3.47 5.90
CA LEU A 167 -10.24 -2.78 5.23
C LEU A 167 -9.93 -3.39 3.85
N SER A 168 -9.79 -4.72 3.79
CA SER A 168 -9.48 -5.42 2.55
C SER A 168 -10.57 -5.21 1.49
N LEU A 169 -11.84 -5.28 1.89
CA LEU A 169 -12.97 -5.04 0.98
C LEU A 169 -12.99 -3.60 0.48
N SER A 170 -12.85 -2.61 1.38
CA SER A 170 -12.84 -1.20 1.01
C SER A 170 -11.67 -0.85 0.10
N THR A 171 -10.48 -1.43 0.32
CA THR A 171 -9.33 -1.24 -0.55
C THR A 171 -9.61 -1.75 -1.97
N LEU A 172 -10.25 -2.91 -2.13
CA LEU A 172 -10.66 -3.43 -3.44
C LEU A 172 -11.71 -2.54 -4.12
N LEU A 173 -12.67 -2.02 -3.35
CA LEU A 173 -13.73 -1.14 -3.85
C LEU A 173 -13.24 0.27 -4.22
N SER A 174 -12.15 0.73 -3.59
CA SER A 174 -11.61 2.09 -3.78
C SER A 174 -11.20 2.40 -5.22
N GLY A 175 -10.70 1.39 -5.96
CA GLY A 175 -10.25 1.55 -7.34
C GLY A 175 -11.40 1.84 -8.31
N PRO A 176 -12.39 0.93 -8.43
CA PRO A 176 -13.59 1.17 -9.23
C PRO A 176 -14.34 2.44 -8.82
N LEU A 177 -14.44 2.72 -7.51
CA LEU A 177 -15.09 3.92 -7.02
C LEU A 177 -14.37 5.20 -7.46
N ALA A 178 -13.04 5.25 -7.36
CA ALA A 178 -12.26 6.39 -7.83
C ALA A 178 -12.37 6.59 -9.35
N ASP A 179 -12.45 5.50 -10.13
CA ASP A 179 -12.63 5.57 -11.58
C ASP A 179 -14.04 6.04 -11.98
N TYR A 180 -15.07 5.61 -11.24
CA TYR A 180 -16.45 6.10 -11.43
C TYR A 180 -16.56 7.61 -11.13
N ILE A 181 -16.04 8.05 -9.98
CA ILE A 181 -16.05 9.48 -9.61
C ILE A 181 -15.29 10.32 -10.64
N ARG A 182 -14.17 9.81 -11.14
CA ARG A 182 -13.36 10.51 -12.15
C ARG A 182 -14.04 10.61 -13.51
N SER A 183 -14.81 9.61 -13.91
CA SER A 183 -15.46 9.59 -15.24
C SER A 183 -16.71 10.46 -15.32
N HIS A 184 -17.37 10.73 -14.20
CA HIS A 184 -18.66 11.43 -14.19
C HIS A 184 -18.62 12.81 -13.50
N TRP A 185 -17.74 13.03 -12.50
CA TRP A 185 -17.91 14.16 -11.57
C TRP A 185 -16.66 15.05 -11.42
N LEU A 186 -15.48 14.46 -11.24
CA LEU A 186 -14.31 15.18 -10.72
C LEU A 186 -13.02 14.91 -11.49
N SER A 187 -12.08 15.85 -11.43
CA SER A 187 -10.73 15.67 -11.97
C SER A 187 -9.91 14.70 -11.12
N THR A 188 -8.91 14.06 -11.74
CA THR A 188 -8.01 13.08 -11.08
C THR A 188 -7.42 13.58 -9.76
N GLY A 189 -7.03 14.84 -9.69
CA GLY A 189 -6.41 15.43 -8.50
C GLY A 189 -7.40 15.63 -7.37
N VAL A 190 -8.62 16.07 -7.69
CA VAL A 190 -9.66 16.35 -6.70
C VAL A 190 -10.24 15.05 -6.15
N THR A 191 -10.52 14.05 -7.01
CA THR A 191 -11.01 12.73 -6.56
C THR A 191 -10.07 12.08 -5.55
N ARG A 192 -8.76 12.16 -5.77
CA ARG A 192 -7.77 11.56 -4.87
C ARG A 192 -7.73 12.24 -3.51
N LYS A 193 -7.67 13.57 -3.50
CA LYS A 193 -7.72 14.35 -2.26
C LYS A 193 -9.00 14.08 -1.49
N LEU A 194 -10.13 14.00 -2.19
CA LEU A 194 -11.43 13.69 -1.60
C LEU A 194 -11.42 12.30 -0.94
N MET A 195 -10.92 11.27 -1.64
CA MET A 195 -10.83 9.90 -1.09
C MET A 195 -9.97 9.85 0.17
N ASP A 196 -8.79 10.50 0.17
CA ASP A 196 -7.91 10.55 1.35
C ASP A 196 -8.56 11.30 2.52
N ILE A 197 -9.19 12.46 2.26
CA ILE A 197 -9.85 13.27 3.30
C ILE A 197 -11.03 12.52 3.91
N VAL A 198 -11.91 11.95 3.07
CA VAL A 198 -13.08 11.20 3.53
C VAL A 198 -12.63 9.98 4.34
N ALA A 199 -11.62 9.25 3.87
CA ALA A 199 -11.08 8.10 4.60
C ALA A 199 -10.56 8.48 5.98
N MET A 200 -9.70 9.50 6.07
CA MET A 200 -9.07 9.89 7.36
C MET A 200 -10.07 10.53 8.32
N MET A 201 -10.94 11.43 7.83
CA MET A 201 -11.93 12.10 8.68
C MET A 201 -12.97 11.12 9.23
N SER A 202 -13.47 10.21 8.40
CA SER A 202 -14.40 9.18 8.85
C SER A 202 -13.71 8.20 9.82
N SER A 203 -12.48 7.77 9.52
CA SER A 203 -11.70 6.93 10.43
C SER A 203 -11.54 7.56 11.81
N ALA A 204 -11.19 8.85 11.87
CA ALA A 204 -11.04 9.60 13.12
C ALA A 204 -12.37 9.74 13.88
N PHE A 205 -13.46 10.07 13.18
CA PHE A 205 -14.79 10.21 13.78
C PHE A 205 -15.26 8.89 14.43
N PHE A 206 -15.18 7.77 13.70
CA PHE A 206 -15.62 6.48 14.23
C PHE A 206 -14.71 5.95 15.33
N LEU A 207 -13.40 6.23 15.27
CA LEU A 207 -12.49 5.86 16.35
C LEU A 207 -12.81 6.63 17.64
N LEU A 208 -13.16 7.91 17.52
CA LEU A 208 -13.61 8.72 18.66
C LEU A 208 -14.93 8.20 19.23
N MET A 209 -15.90 7.84 18.38
CA MET A 209 -17.16 7.22 18.82
C MET A 209 -16.94 5.87 19.52
N CYS A 210 -15.97 5.07 19.08
CA CYS A 210 -15.60 3.83 19.76
C CYS A 210 -15.16 4.08 21.22
N GLY A 211 -14.51 5.21 21.51
CA GLY A 211 -14.11 5.58 22.87
C GLY A 211 -15.28 5.98 23.76
N TYR A 212 -16.33 6.60 23.20
CA TYR A 212 -17.51 7.02 23.97
C TYR A 212 -18.50 5.88 24.23
N PHE A 213 -18.65 4.93 23.31
CA PHE A 213 -19.62 3.83 23.41
C PHE A 213 -18.98 2.50 23.83
N GLY A 214 -17.91 2.58 24.63
CA GLY A 214 -17.07 1.44 25.04
C GLY A 214 -17.79 0.32 25.79
N ASP A 215 -18.97 0.58 26.33
CA ASP A 215 -19.72 -0.37 27.18
C ASP A 215 -20.40 -1.49 26.39
N SER A 216 -20.66 -1.29 25.10
CA SER A 216 -21.38 -2.27 24.27
C SER A 216 -20.49 -2.88 23.19
N ILE A 217 -20.23 -4.19 23.34
CA ILE A 217 -19.41 -4.99 22.41
C ILE A 217 -19.80 -4.79 20.93
N PRO A 218 -21.08 -4.91 20.52
CA PRO A 218 -21.44 -4.79 19.11
C PRO A 218 -21.17 -3.37 18.56
N MET A 219 -21.37 -2.32 19.35
CA MET A 219 -21.08 -0.95 18.88
C MET A 219 -19.59 -0.72 18.74
N VAL A 220 -18.79 -1.17 19.71
CA VAL A 220 -17.32 -1.08 19.67
C VAL A 220 -16.77 -1.76 18.42
N ILE A 221 -17.19 -3.00 18.15
CA ILE A 221 -16.73 -3.75 16.97
C ILE A 221 -17.19 -3.05 15.68
N THR A 222 -18.43 -2.56 15.63
CA THR A 222 -18.95 -1.88 14.43
C THR A 222 -18.18 -0.58 14.17
N PHE A 223 -17.94 0.24 15.18
CA PHE A 223 -17.18 1.49 15.02
C PHE A 223 -15.72 1.24 14.67
N LEU A 224 -15.07 0.23 15.25
CA LEU A 224 -13.73 -0.18 14.84
C LEU A 224 -13.70 -0.70 13.41
N ALA A 225 -14.67 -1.52 13.02
CA ALA A 225 -14.76 -2.08 11.68
C ALA A 225 -14.96 -1.00 10.62
N VAL A 226 -15.85 -0.03 10.89
CA VAL A 226 -16.08 1.10 9.98
C VAL A 226 -14.88 2.04 9.97
N SER A 227 -14.27 2.33 11.13
CA SER A 227 -13.08 3.19 11.21
C SER A 227 -11.92 2.64 10.38
N VAL A 228 -11.51 1.40 10.64
CA VAL A 228 -10.40 0.76 9.91
C VAL A 228 -10.80 0.49 8.46
N GLY A 229 -12.05 0.08 8.23
CA GLY A 229 -12.61 -0.16 6.90
C GLY A 229 -12.55 1.07 6.00
N MET A 230 -12.91 2.24 6.51
CA MET A 230 -12.84 3.50 5.75
C MET A 230 -11.40 3.89 5.42
N GLY A 231 -10.43 3.53 6.26
CA GLY A 231 -9.01 3.65 5.98
C GLY A 231 -8.58 2.95 4.68
N GLY A 232 -9.34 1.96 4.19
CA GLY A 232 -9.06 1.25 2.94
C GLY A 232 -9.20 2.11 1.68
N PHE A 233 -10.00 3.18 1.74
CA PHE A 233 -10.19 4.11 0.61
C PHE A 233 -8.95 4.97 0.31
N VAL A 234 -7.99 5.03 1.24
CA VAL A 234 -6.69 5.66 1.04
C VAL A 234 -5.91 5.02 -0.12
N ALA A 235 -6.17 3.75 -0.43
CA ALA A 235 -5.59 3.06 -1.57
C ALA A 235 -5.94 3.74 -2.91
N GLY A 236 -7.17 4.26 -3.05
CA GLY A 236 -7.62 5.01 -4.23
C GLY A 236 -7.09 6.44 -4.32
N GLY A 237 -6.57 7.00 -3.22
CA GLY A 237 -6.00 8.35 -3.14
C GLY A 237 -4.54 8.40 -3.56
N HIS A 238 -3.63 8.23 -2.60
CA HIS A 238 -2.20 8.43 -2.82
C HIS A 238 -1.40 7.14 -3.14
N SER A 239 -1.91 5.96 -2.80
CA SER A 239 -1.17 4.69 -3.01
C SER A 239 -0.91 4.38 -4.50
N VAL A 240 -1.83 4.77 -5.40
CA VAL A 240 -1.65 4.62 -6.86
C VAL A 240 -0.72 5.69 -7.46
N ASN A 241 -0.41 6.76 -6.70
CA ASN A 241 0.30 7.92 -7.23
C ASN A 241 1.83 7.75 -7.19
N GLN A 242 2.34 6.81 -6.39
CA GLN A 242 3.78 6.65 -6.14
C GLN A 242 4.61 6.52 -7.44
N PRO A 243 4.20 5.78 -8.48
CA PRO A 243 4.98 5.71 -9.73
C PRO A 243 4.76 6.92 -10.65
N ARG A 244 3.56 7.51 -10.65
CA ARG A 244 3.15 8.54 -11.61
C ARG A 244 3.56 9.95 -11.20
N HIS A 245 3.53 10.29 -9.91
CA HIS A 245 3.99 11.59 -9.44
C HIS A 245 5.50 11.73 -9.52
N TRP A 246 6.28 10.67 -9.26
CA TRP A 246 7.72 10.67 -9.53
C TRP A 246 8.02 10.87 -11.01
N GLY A 247 7.28 10.21 -11.90
CA GLY A 247 7.38 10.45 -13.34
C GLY A 247 6.92 11.85 -13.79
N PHE A 248 5.93 12.46 -13.13
CA PHE A 248 5.41 13.80 -13.45
C PHE A 248 6.31 14.91 -12.90
N VAL A 249 6.80 14.77 -11.67
CA VAL A 249 7.79 15.67 -11.07
C VAL A 249 9.08 15.63 -11.90
N CYS A 250 9.59 14.45 -12.27
CA CYS A 250 10.73 14.37 -13.19
C CYS A 250 10.44 15.01 -14.55
N ARG A 251 9.24 14.82 -15.13
CA ARG A 251 8.88 15.44 -16.42
C ARG A 251 8.73 16.96 -16.37
N ASN A 252 8.15 17.51 -15.30
CA ASN A 252 8.02 18.96 -15.13
C ASN A 252 9.39 19.59 -14.91
N ILE A 253 10.28 18.92 -14.18
CA ILE A 253 11.65 19.37 -14.00
C ILE A 253 12.44 19.31 -15.32
N ASP A 254 12.28 18.25 -16.11
CA ASP A 254 12.90 18.15 -17.45
C ASP A 254 12.34 19.20 -18.42
N GLY A 255 11.05 19.54 -18.31
CA GLY A 255 10.39 20.59 -19.09
C GLY A 255 10.97 21.98 -18.79
N ASP A 256 11.18 22.31 -17.52
CA ASP A 256 11.84 23.56 -17.10
C ASP A 256 13.29 23.61 -17.57
N HIS A 257 14.04 22.50 -17.49
CA HIS A 257 15.41 22.44 -17.99
C HIS A 257 15.52 22.58 -19.53
N LYS A 258 14.49 22.18 -20.29
CA LYS A 258 14.42 22.41 -21.74
C LYS A 258 14.06 23.87 -22.08
N HIS A 259 13.22 24.51 -21.28
CA HIS A 259 12.91 25.94 -21.46
C HIS A 259 14.12 26.84 -21.15
N VAL A 260 14.90 26.50 -20.12
CA VAL A 260 16.12 27.25 -19.76
C VAL A 260 17.26 27.07 -20.78
N ARG A 261 17.34 25.92 -21.46
CA ARG A 261 18.37 25.68 -22.51
C ARG A 261 18.07 26.30 -23.88
N ASN A 262 16.83 26.74 -24.13
CA ASN A 262 16.41 27.29 -25.42
C ASN A 262 16.46 28.82 -25.52
N HIS A 263 17.04 29.53 -24.54
CA HIS A 263 17.40 30.92 -24.77
C HIS A 263 18.63 30.99 -25.69
N PRO A 264 18.53 31.60 -26.89
CA PRO A 264 19.70 31.84 -27.71
C PRO A 264 20.66 32.71 -26.89
N ARG A 265 21.89 32.23 -26.68
CA ARG A 265 22.96 33.03 -26.07
C ARG A 265 23.13 34.27 -26.95
N PHE A 266 22.71 35.42 -26.46
CA PHE A 266 23.01 36.71 -27.07
C PHE A 266 24.53 36.81 -27.24
N HIS A 267 24.96 36.94 -28.50
CA HIS A 267 26.32 37.33 -28.86
C HIS A 267 26.68 38.63 -28.12
N ARG A 268 27.78 38.61 -27.37
CA ARG A 268 28.42 39.84 -26.90
C ARG A 268 29.02 40.56 -28.13
N PRO A 269 28.80 41.88 -28.31
CA PRO A 269 29.63 42.66 -29.20
C PRO A 269 30.99 42.88 -28.55
N SER A 270 32.05 42.50 -29.26
CA SER A 270 33.43 42.87 -28.97
C SER A 270 33.63 44.35 -29.30
N SER A 271 33.91 45.16 -28.29
CA SER A 271 34.46 46.50 -28.43
C SER A 271 35.99 46.42 -28.45
N CYS A 272 36.58 46.62 -29.62
CA CYS A 272 37.78 47.39 -29.95
C CYS A 272 38.14 47.12 -31.42
#